data_AF-X0V5D3-F1
#
_entry.id   AF-X0V5D3-F1
#
_cell.length_a   1.000
_cell.length_b   1.000
_cell.length_c   1.000
_cell.angle_alpha   90.00
_cell.angle_beta   90.00
_cell.angle_gamma   90.00
#
_symmetry.space_group_name_H-M   'P 1'
#
loop_
_entity.id
_entity.type
_entity.pdbx_description
1 polymer ?
#
loop_
_entity_poly.entity_id
_entity_poly.type
_entity_poly.pdbx_seq_one_letter_code
_entity_poly.pdbx_strand_id
1 'polypeptide(L)'
;MADGKQISEADVLLKAYYEALHDRLKAKRHLLVKAAEKLLKKEIAKQGFEDFDEDKYTAYRDACVAFVDERIETYNPVGVQYTFERVRAKEAFELELQLDWYDSRAEFEALTEAVREKAASSMSEQRIWQLADELIRQVGAFPDKSITSGYEAGPALKKLPDYVVARAIEEIIR
;
A
#
# COMPACT_ATOMS: atom_id res chain seq x y z
N MET A 1 -13.30 20.13 -29.49
CA MET A 1 -12.49 18.93 -29.78
C MET A 1 -11.99 18.43 -28.44
N ALA A 2 -12.41 17.24 -28.03
CA ALA A 2 -12.02 16.66 -26.74
C ALA A 2 -10.52 16.35 -26.81
N ASP A 3 -9.74 16.99 -25.96
CA ASP A 3 -8.32 16.73 -25.78
C ASP A 3 -8.22 15.35 -25.11
N GLY A 4 -8.09 14.30 -25.93
CA GLY A 4 -7.93 12.94 -25.45
C GLY A 4 -6.57 12.84 -24.78
N LYS A 5 -6.55 12.94 -23.44
CA LYS A 5 -5.34 12.80 -22.64
C LYS A 5 -4.61 11.53 -23.04
N GLN A 6 -3.47 11.69 -23.72
CA GLN A 6 -2.65 10.58 -24.16
C GLN A 6 -2.08 9.92 -22.89
N ILE A 7 -2.48 8.68 -22.61
CA ILE A 7 -1.96 7.90 -21.47
C ILE A 7 -0.47 7.68 -21.73
N SER A 8 0.39 8.11 -20.80
CA SER A 8 1.82 7.90 -20.93
C SER A 8 2.20 6.45 -20.61
N GLU A 9 3.33 5.98 -21.13
CA GLU A 9 3.88 4.65 -20.80
C GLU A 9 4.12 4.48 -19.30
N ALA A 10 4.44 5.58 -18.61
CA ALA A 10 4.56 5.61 -17.15
C ALA A 10 3.22 5.38 -16.45
N ASP A 11 2.13 5.95 -16.96
CA ASP A 11 0.77 5.73 -16.41
C ASP A 11 0.32 4.28 -16.62
N VAL A 12 0.63 3.69 -17.78
CA VAL A 12 0.37 2.27 -18.06
C VAL A 12 1.12 1.36 -17.09
N LEU A 13 2.41 1.63 -16.87
CA LEU A 13 3.23 0.85 -15.96
C LEU A 13 2.81 1.02 -14.49
N LEU A 14 2.45 2.24 -14.07
CA LEU A 14 1.93 2.50 -12.73
C LEU A 14 0.60 1.76 -12.49
N LYS A 15 -0.27 1.73 -13.49
CA LYS A 15 -1.51 0.94 -13.42
C LYS A 15 -1.21 -0.55 -13.25
N ALA A 16 -0.32 -1.11 -14.07
CA ALA A 16 0.07 -2.51 -13.97
C ALA A 16 0.71 -2.86 -12.61
N TYR A 17 1.46 -1.93 -12.01
CA TYR A 17 1.98 -2.06 -10.65
C TYR A 17 0.86 -2.25 -9.62
N TYR A 18 -0.19 -1.42 -9.65
CA TYR A 18 -1.33 -1.56 -8.73
C TYR A 18 -2.16 -2.81 -9.02
N GLU A 19 -2.35 -3.18 -10.29
CA GLU A 19 -3.02 -4.44 -10.66
C GLU A 19 -2.27 -5.65 -10.12
N ALA A 20 -0.95 -5.70 -10.30
CA ALA A 20 -0.11 -6.78 -9.79
C ALA A 20 -0.12 -6.84 -8.25
N LEU A 21 -0.10 -5.70 -7.56
CA LEU A 21 -0.24 -5.64 -6.11
C LEU A 21 -1.59 -6.21 -5.65
N HIS A 22 -2.68 -5.72 -6.22
CA HIS A 22 -4.03 -6.16 -5.91
C HIS A 22 -4.18 -7.69 -6.07
N ASP A 23 -3.72 -8.23 -7.19
CA ASP A 23 -3.82 -9.67 -7.47
C ASP A 23 -2.99 -10.50 -6.48
N ARG A 24 -1.77 -10.05 -6.14
CA ARG A 24 -0.92 -10.70 -5.15
C ARG A 24 -1.56 -10.69 -3.76
N LEU A 25 -2.11 -9.55 -3.34
CA LEU A 25 -2.76 -9.40 -2.03
C LEU A 25 -3.99 -10.29 -1.93
N LYS A 26 -4.84 -10.28 -2.96
CA LYS A 26 -6.04 -11.12 -3.04
C LYS A 26 -5.68 -12.61 -2.99
N ALA A 27 -4.68 -13.05 -3.77
CA ALA A 27 -4.21 -14.43 -3.78
C ALA A 27 -3.61 -14.88 -2.43
N LYS A 28 -2.93 -13.97 -1.73
CA LYS A 28 -2.23 -14.25 -0.46
C LYS A 28 -2.99 -13.77 0.79
N ARG A 29 -4.26 -13.38 0.68
CA ARG A 29 -5.07 -12.85 1.79
C ARG A 29 -4.95 -13.67 3.08
N HIS A 30 -5.08 -14.99 2.97
CA HIS A 30 -4.99 -15.90 4.11
C HIS A 30 -3.60 -15.89 4.79
N LEU A 31 -2.52 -15.70 4.01
CA LEU A 31 -1.16 -15.56 4.54
C LEU A 31 -0.98 -14.20 5.23
N LEU A 32 -1.54 -13.13 4.66
CA LEU A 32 -1.51 -11.79 5.23
C LEU A 32 -2.21 -11.74 6.58
N VAL A 33 -3.43 -12.30 6.69
CA VAL A 33 -4.16 -12.38 7.96
C VAL A 33 -3.34 -13.13 9.02
N LYS A 34 -2.78 -14.29 8.66
CA LYS A 34 -1.96 -15.08 9.59
C LYS A 34 -0.68 -14.34 10.01
N ALA A 35 -0.04 -13.61 9.10
CA ALA A 35 1.13 -12.79 9.39
C ALA A 35 0.76 -11.62 10.32
N ALA A 36 -0.34 -10.92 10.04
CA ALA A 36 -0.86 -9.83 10.85
C ALA A 36 -1.16 -10.29 12.29
N GLU A 37 -1.83 -11.43 12.47
CA GLU A 37 -2.07 -11.99 13.82
C GLU A 37 -0.77 -12.24 14.61
N LYS A 38 0.23 -12.81 13.93
CA LYS A 38 1.54 -13.08 14.54
C LYS A 38 2.28 -11.79 14.90
N LEU A 39 2.23 -10.80 14.02
CA LEU A 39 2.86 -9.50 14.23
C LEU A 39 2.17 -8.70 15.33
N LEU A 40 0.83 -8.71 15.38
CA LEU A 40 0.05 -8.07 16.42
C LEU A 40 0.46 -8.55 17.82
N LYS A 41 0.50 -9.89 18.03
CA LYS A 41 0.96 -10.47 19.30
C LYS A 41 2.36 -10.03 19.69
N LYS A 42 3.29 -10.02 18.72
CA LYS A 42 4.67 -9.61 18.95
C LYS A 42 4.78 -8.13 19.31
N GLU A 43 4.07 -7.26 18.61
CA GLU A 43 4.19 -5.82 18.82
C GLU A 43 3.53 -5.40 20.13
N ILE A 44 2.39 -6.00 20.52
CA ILE A 44 1.79 -5.78 21.84
C ILE A 44 2.77 -6.14 22.96
N ALA A 45 3.40 -7.32 22.87
CA ALA A 45 4.37 -7.77 23.86
C ALA A 45 5.63 -6.89 23.90
N LYS A 46 6.08 -6.40 22.74
CA LYS A 46 7.25 -5.53 22.60
C LYS A 46 7.02 -4.13 23.19
N GLN A 47 5.88 -3.53 22.89
CA GLN A 47 5.56 -2.16 23.33
C GLN A 47 5.08 -2.10 24.79
N GLY A 48 4.69 -3.25 25.36
CA GLY A 48 4.23 -3.33 26.74
C GLY A 48 2.95 -2.53 26.97
N PHE A 49 2.04 -2.50 25.99
CA PHE A 49 0.75 -1.82 26.16
C PHE A 49 0.02 -2.39 27.37
N GLU A 50 -0.15 -1.57 28.41
CA GLU A 50 -0.83 -1.94 29.65
C GLU A 50 -2.32 -2.25 29.38
N ASP A 51 -2.92 -3.10 30.22
CA ASP A 51 -4.34 -3.50 30.15
C ASP A 51 -4.80 -4.10 28.81
N PHE A 52 -3.94 -4.82 28.10
CA PHE A 52 -4.31 -5.49 26.86
C PHE A 52 -4.91 -6.89 27.13
N ASP A 53 -6.21 -6.93 27.44
CA ASP A 53 -6.97 -8.15 27.69
C ASP A 53 -7.35 -8.91 26.39
N GLU A 54 -7.99 -10.08 26.56
CA GLU A 54 -8.38 -10.95 25.44
C GLU A 54 -9.44 -10.30 24.53
N ASP A 55 -10.30 -9.45 25.09
CA ASP A 55 -11.35 -8.74 24.33
C ASP A 55 -10.73 -7.64 23.44
N LYS A 56 -9.81 -6.84 23.98
CA LYS A 56 -9.03 -5.87 23.21
C LYS A 56 -8.19 -6.56 22.15
N TYR A 57 -7.58 -7.69 22.48
CA TYR A 57 -6.84 -8.47 21.49
C TYR A 57 -7.71 -8.95 20.34
N THR A 58 -8.90 -9.47 20.66
CA THR A 58 -9.88 -9.89 19.66
C THR A 58 -10.30 -8.73 18.77
N ALA A 59 -10.61 -7.57 19.36
CA ALA A 59 -10.99 -6.37 18.62
C ALA A 59 -9.87 -5.88 17.67
N TYR A 60 -8.62 -5.86 18.14
CA TYR A 60 -7.48 -5.45 17.30
C TYR A 60 -7.16 -6.46 16.20
N ARG A 61 -7.32 -7.75 16.48
CA ARG A 61 -7.19 -8.80 15.47
C ARG A 61 -8.22 -8.60 14.36
N ASP A 62 -9.48 -8.40 14.75
CA ASP A 62 -10.58 -8.24 13.79
C ASP A 62 -10.40 -6.94 12.99
N ALA A 63 -9.90 -5.87 13.61
CA ALA A 63 -9.49 -4.64 12.91
C ALA A 63 -8.35 -4.91 11.90
N CYS A 64 -7.34 -5.70 12.24
CA CYS A 64 -6.28 -6.08 11.29
C CYS A 64 -6.85 -6.86 10.09
N VAL A 65 -7.81 -7.77 10.31
CA VAL A 65 -8.47 -8.50 9.23
C VAL A 65 -9.24 -7.55 8.33
N ALA A 66 -10.02 -6.65 8.90
CA ALA A 66 -10.76 -5.63 8.15
C ALA A 66 -9.82 -4.72 7.35
N PHE A 67 -8.67 -4.34 7.92
CA PHE A 67 -7.69 -3.49 7.24
C PHE A 67 -6.95 -4.21 6.11
N VAL A 68 -6.76 -5.53 6.19
CA VAL A 68 -6.27 -6.33 5.05
C VAL A 68 -7.28 -6.26 3.89
N ASP A 69 -8.57 -6.44 4.19
CA ASP A 69 -9.64 -6.37 3.19
C ASP A 69 -9.75 -4.97 2.58
N GLU A 70 -9.70 -3.93 3.43
CA GLU A 70 -9.68 -2.54 3.00
C GLU A 70 -8.46 -2.26 2.11
N ARG A 71 -7.27 -2.78 2.42
CA ARG A 71 -6.09 -2.58 1.59
C ARG A 71 -6.22 -3.25 0.22
N ILE A 72 -6.78 -4.46 0.18
CA ILE A 72 -7.09 -5.14 -1.08
C ILE A 72 -8.03 -4.26 -1.92
N GLU A 73 -9.12 -3.76 -1.35
CA GLU A 73 -10.04 -2.89 -2.08
C GLU A 73 -9.44 -1.52 -2.45
N THR A 74 -8.55 -0.97 -1.62
CA THR A 74 -7.85 0.29 -1.89
C THR A 74 -6.95 0.16 -3.11
N TYR A 75 -6.26 -0.97 -3.27
CA TYR A 75 -5.44 -1.25 -4.44
C TYR A 75 -6.23 -1.75 -5.65
N ASN A 76 -7.56 -1.90 -5.54
CA ASN A 76 -8.39 -2.27 -6.67
C ASN A 76 -8.19 -1.24 -7.79
N PRO A 77 -7.69 -1.66 -8.96
CA PRO A 77 -7.27 -0.76 -10.03
C PRO A 77 -8.41 0.15 -10.54
N VAL A 78 -9.67 -0.29 -10.44
CA VAL A 78 -10.82 0.55 -10.80
C VAL A 78 -11.00 1.72 -9.82
N GLY A 79 -10.72 1.53 -8.53
CA GLY A 79 -10.77 2.57 -7.50
C GLY A 79 -9.57 3.53 -7.58
N VAL A 80 -8.36 2.97 -7.74
CA VAL A 80 -7.10 3.72 -7.87
C VAL A 80 -7.08 4.62 -9.12
N GLN A 81 -7.70 4.19 -10.22
CA GLN A 81 -7.83 5.02 -11.43
C GLN A 81 -8.54 6.36 -11.18
N TYR A 82 -9.52 6.42 -10.28
CA TYR A 82 -10.20 7.68 -9.93
C TYR A 82 -9.30 8.64 -9.15
N THR A 83 -8.35 8.11 -8.39
CA THR A 83 -7.35 8.88 -7.64
C THR A 83 -6.36 9.59 -8.58
N PHE A 84 -5.99 8.95 -9.70
CA PHE A 84 -5.01 9.48 -10.65
C PHE A 84 -5.59 10.28 -11.84
N GLU A 85 -6.86 10.08 -12.20
CA GLU A 85 -7.44 10.67 -13.42
C GLU A 85 -8.06 12.07 -13.24
N ARG A 86 -8.36 12.54 -12.02
CA ARG A 86 -9.05 13.84 -11.84
C ARG A 86 -8.11 15.04 -11.97
N VAL A 87 -8.33 15.85 -13.01
CA VAL A 87 -7.67 17.13 -13.37
C VAL A 87 -7.90 18.28 -12.35
N ARG A 88 -8.33 17.98 -11.11
CA ARG A 88 -8.33 18.91 -9.96
C ARG A 88 -7.64 18.33 -8.72
N ALA A 89 -6.96 17.19 -8.84
CA ALA A 89 -6.61 16.35 -7.71
C ALA A 89 -5.13 16.37 -7.31
N LYS A 90 -4.27 17.30 -7.78
CA LYS A 90 -2.90 17.35 -7.25
C LYS A 90 -2.91 17.68 -5.76
N GLU A 91 -3.67 18.71 -5.36
CA GLU A 91 -3.82 19.09 -3.95
C GLU A 91 -4.64 18.06 -3.15
N ALA A 92 -5.72 17.51 -3.70
CA ALA A 92 -6.51 16.49 -3.01
C ALA A 92 -5.73 15.18 -2.83
N PHE A 93 -4.95 14.77 -3.83
CA PHE A 93 -4.06 13.62 -3.75
C PHE A 93 -2.89 13.90 -2.80
N GLU A 94 -2.26 15.07 -2.84
CA GLU A 94 -1.22 15.45 -1.89
C GLU A 94 -1.72 15.52 -0.44
N LEU A 95 -2.99 15.88 -0.23
CA LEU A 95 -3.67 15.79 1.06
C LEU A 95 -3.98 14.33 1.45
N GLU A 96 -4.38 13.47 0.52
CA GLU A 96 -4.53 12.02 0.76
C GLU A 96 -3.19 11.33 1.07
N LEU A 97 -2.08 11.81 0.49
CA LEU A 97 -0.72 11.36 0.83
C LEU A 97 -0.32 11.74 2.27
N GLN A 98 -0.99 12.75 2.82
CA GLN A 98 -0.97 13.11 4.24
C GLN A 98 -2.17 12.48 4.93
N LEU A 99 -2.23 11.14 4.98
CA LEU A 99 -3.12 10.48 5.92
C LEU A 99 -2.85 11.09 7.31
N ASP A 100 -3.89 11.30 8.14
CA ASP A 100 -3.82 12.03 9.42
C ASP A 100 -2.64 11.62 10.36
N TRP A 101 -2.01 10.48 10.10
CA TRP A 101 -0.93 9.89 10.88
C TRP A 101 0.40 9.65 10.15
N TYR A 102 0.46 9.82 8.82
CA TYR A 102 1.62 9.45 7.98
C TYR A 102 1.82 10.39 6.79
N ASP A 103 3.08 10.74 6.53
CA ASP A 103 3.47 11.49 5.34
C ASP A 103 4.08 10.53 4.32
N SER A 104 3.36 10.26 3.22
CA SER A 104 3.77 9.31 2.18
C SER A 104 4.32 9.97 0.91
N ARG A 105 4.54 11.29 0.92
CA ARG A 105 5.00 12.05 -0.27
C ARG A 105 6.34 11.56 -0.79
N ALA A 106 7.30 11.31 0.10
CA ALA A 106 8.62 10.82 -0.28
C ALA A 106 8.55 9.39 -0.88
N GLU A 107 7.68 8.53 -0.35
CA GLU A 107 7.49 7.18 -0.88
C GLU A 107 6.79 7.21 -2.25
N PHE A 108 5.80 8.08 -2.41
CA PHE A 108 5.14 8.29 -3.70
C PHE A 108 6.11 8.84 -4.75
N GLU A 109 6.94 9.83 -4.40
CA GLU A 109 7.96 10.36 -5.29
C GLU A 109 8.91 9.26 -5.77
N ALA A 110 9.41 8.43 -4.85
CA ALA A 110 10.27 7.29 -5.17
C ALA A 110 9.59 6.25 -6.09
N LEU A 111 8.29 5.97 -5.89
CA LEU A 111 7.52 5.12 -6.81
C LEU A 111 7.43 5.76 -8.20
N THR A 112 7.07 7.03 -8.29
CA THR A 112 6.93 7.71 -9.59
C THR A 112 8.25 7.85 -10.33
N GLU A 113 9.36 8.08 -9.63
CA GLU A 113 10.70 8.12 -10.20
C GLU A 113 11.07 6.74 -10.77
N ALA A 114 10.93 5.67 -9.98
CA ALA A 114 11.22 4.31 -10.41
C ALA A 114 10.36 3.87 -11.63
N VAL A 115 9.09 4.29 -11.66
CA VAL A 115 8.21 4.06 -12.82
C VAL A 115 8.71 4.80 -14.05
N ARG A 116 9.07 6.09 -13.93
CA ARG A 116 9.56 6.90 -15.05
C ARG A 116 10.88 6.38 -15.61
N GLU A 117 11.79 5.93 -14.74
CA GLU A 117 13.07 5.32 -15.15
C GLU A 117 12.89 4.03 -15.94
N LYS A 118 11.85 3.25 -15.61
CA LYS A 118 11.55 1.95 -16.25
C LYS A 118 10.65 2.06 -17.48
N ALA A 119 9.85 3.11 -17.57
CA ALA A 119 8.94 3.32 -18.68
C ALA A 119 9.72 3.60 -19.97
N ALA A 120 9.54 2.73 -20.95
CA ALA A 120 10.08 2.91 -22.30
C ALA A 120 8.94 3.06 -23.32
N SER A 121 9.22 3.64 -24.48
CA SER A 121 8.24 3.70 -25.57
C SER A 121 7.94 2.30 -26.11
N SER A 122 6.65 2.00 -26.32
CA SER A 122 6.19 0.76 -26.97
C SER A 122 6.58 -0.51 -26.21
N MET A 123 6.33 -0.56 -24.91
CA MET A 123 6.51 -1.78 -24.12
C MET A 123 5.46 -2.83 -24.52
N SER A 124 5.88 -4.09 -24.67
CA SER A 124 4.93 -5.19 -24.77
C SER A 124 4.21 -5.40 -23.45
N GLU A 125 2.99 -5.95 -23.49
CA GLU A 125 2.22 -6.29 -22.30
C GLU A 125 3.02 -7.18 -21.34
N GLN A 126 3.72 -8.20 -21.86
CA GLN A 126 4.59 -9.06 -21.05
C GLN A 126 5.69 -8.26 -20.33
N ARG A 127 6.29 -7.26 -20.99
CA ARG A 127 7.33 -6.44 -20.37
C ARG A 127 6.76 -5.53 -19.29
N ILE A 128 5.56 -4.99 -19.50
CA ILE A 128 4.85 -4.18 -18.50
C ILE A 128 4.65 -4.98 -17.20
N TRP A 129 4.14 -6.21 -17.29
CA TRP A 129 3.95 -7.07 -16.10
C TRP A 129 5.26 -7.43 -15.40
N GLN A 130 6.32 -7.71 -16.16
CA GLN A 130 7.65 -7.95 -15.58
C GLN A 130 8.18 -6.71 -14.84
N LEU A 131 8.01 -5.52 -15.42
CA LEU A 131 8.44 -4.27 -14.79
C LEU A 131 7.60 -3.94 -13.56
N ALA A 132 6.30 -4.22 -13.56
CA ALA A 132 5.44 -4.11 -12.38
C ALA A 132 5.94 -5.01 -11.24
N ASP A 133 6.30 -6.26 -11.55
CA ASP A 133 6.90 -7.17 -10.58
C ASP A 133 8.25 -6.67 -10.04
N GLU A 134 9.10 -6.12 -10.90
CA GLU A 134 10.37 -5.48 -10.52
C GLU A 134 10.13 -4.27 -9.61
N LEU A 135 9.15 -3.43 -9.92
CA LEU A 135 8.76 -2.27 -9.13
C LEU A 135 8.32 -2.69 -7.73
N ILE A 136 7.44 -3.68 -7.59
CA ILE A 136 7.00 -4.19 -6.28
C ILE A 136 8.20 -4.66 -5.44
N ARG A 137 9.17 -5.36 -6.04
CA ARG A 137 10.38 -5.80 -5.33
C ARG A 137 11.26 -4.63 -4.89
N GLN A 138 11.37 -3.60 -5.74
CA GLN A 138 12.20 -2.43 -5.50
C GLN A 138 11.58 -1.50 -4.45
N VAL A 139 10.35 -1.05 -4.69
CA VAL A 139 9.70 0.02 -3.94
C VAL A 139 8.63 -0.48 -2.95
N GLY A 140 8.25 -1.75 -2.96
CA GLY A 140 7.26 -2.30 -2.03
C GLY A 140 5.82 -1.99 -2.45
N ALA A 141 4.87 -2.12 -1.51
CA ALA A 141 3.49 -1.71 -1.66
C ALA A 141 3.30 -0.29 -1.09
N PHE A 142 3.23 0.71 -1.96
CA PHE A 142 2.96 2.08 -1.54
C PHE A 142 1.52 2.19 -0.99
N PRO A 143 1.26 2.79 0.20
CA PRO A 143 2.14 3.61 1.06
C PRO A 143 2.63 2.90 2.35
N ASP A 144 2.80 1.58 2.34
CA ASP A 144 3.01 0.78 3.55
C ASP A 144 4.38 1.03 4.22
N LYS A 145 5.39 1.55 3.50
CA LYS A 145 6.67 1.95 4.14
C LYS A 145 6.51 3.20 4.99
N SER A 146 5.71 4.17 4.54
CA SER A 146 5.44 5.40 5.27
C SER A 146 4.62 5.12 6.53
N ILE A 147 3.66 4.18 6.45
CA ILE A 147 2.91 3.69 7.60
C ILE A 147 3.85 3.04 8.61
N THR A 148 4.71 2.14 8.14
CA THR A 148 5.70 1.45 8.98
C THR A 148 6.61 2.44 9.69
N SER A 149 7.21 3.36 8.94
CA SER A 149 8.16 4.35 9.47
C SER A 149 7.48 5.33 10.44
N GLY A 150 6.26 5.78 10.13
CA GLY A 150 5.52 6.71 10.99
C GLY A 150 4.96 6.07 12.26
N TYR A 151 4.76 4.75 12.27
CA TYR A 151 4.52 4.00 13.51
C TYR A 151 5.82 3.86 14.31
N GLU A 152 6.92 3.45 13.69
CA GLU A 152 8.21 3.26 14.39
C GLU A 152 8.73 4.55 15.03
N ALA A 153 8.49 5.70 14.40
CA ALA A 153 8.84 7.01 14.95
C ALA A 153 7.95 7.44 16.15
N GLY A 154 6.76 6.86 16.28
CA GLY A 154 5.82 7.17 17.36
C GLY A 154 4.77 6.08 17.55
N PRO A 155 5.13 4.96 18.21
CA PRO A 155 4.23 3.83 18.39
C PRO A 155 3.01 4.24 19.20
N ALA A 156 1.82 3.89 18.71
CA ALA A 156 0.57 4.17 19.40
C ALA A 156 -0.47 3.09 19.08
N LEU A 157 -1.29 2.75 20.08
CA LEU A 157 -2.36 1.75 19.93
C LEU A 157 -3.27 2.02 18.72
N LYS A 158 -3.71 3.26 18.53
CA LYS A 158 -4.55 3.65 17.38
C LYS A 158 -3.91 3.43 16.00
N LYS A 159 -2.58 3.38 15.92
CA LYS A 159 -1.82 3.13 14.67
C LYS A 159 -1.44 1.66 14.49
N LEU A 160 -1.62 0.84 15.52
CA LEU A 160 -1.12 -0.53 15.57
C LEU A 160 -1.71 -1.44 14.48
N PRO A 161 -3.04 -1.46 14.22
CA PRO A 161 -3.58 -2.32 13.16
C PRO A 161 -3.00 -1.99 11.78
N ASP A 162 -2.86 -0.70 11.49
CA ASP A 162 -2.32 -0.20 10.22
C ASP A 162 -0.85 -0.59 10.03
N TYR A 163 -0.02 -0.36 11.06
CA TYR A 163 1.37 -0.83 11.10
C TYR A 163 1.49 -2.34 10.90
N VAL A 164 0.68 -3.13 11.63
CA VAL A 164 0.71 -4.59 11.55
C VAL A 164 0.39 -5.07 10.14
N VAL A 165 -0.62 -4.48 9.49
CA VAL A 165 -1.01 -4.82 8.12
C VAL A 165 0.06 -4.39 7.11
N ALA A 166 0.56 -3.16 7.20
CA ALA A 166 1.63 -2.65 6.34
C ALA A 166 2.89 -3.53 6.41
N ARG A 167 3.31 -3.92 7.63
CA ARG A 167 4.41 -4.86 7.84
C ARG A 167 4.13 -6.24 7.23
N ALA A 168 2.92 -6.77 7.41
CA ALA A 168 2.55 -8.07 6.85
C ALA A 168 2.59 -8.05 5.31
N ILE A 169 2.15 -6.96 4.70
CA ILE A 169 2.17 -6.78 3.24
C ILE A 169 3.61 -6.73 2.73
N GLU A 170 4.45 -5.86 3.30
CA GLU A 170 5.85 -5.76 2.92
C GLU A 170 6.62 -7.09 3.10
N GLU A 171 6.27 -7.90 4.10
CA GLU A 171 6.90 -9.22 4.34
C GLU A 171 6.46 -10.32 3.36
N ILE A 172 5.25 -10.23 2.80
CA ILE A 172 4.63 -11.31 2.00
C ILE A 172 4.61 -11.03 0.49
N ILE A 173 4.55 -9.75 0.11
CA ILE A 173 4.30 -9.31 -1.26
C ILE A 173 5.57 -8.90 -1.98
N ARG A 174 6.57 -8.42 -1.24
CA ARG A 174 7.90 -8.09 -1.75
C ARG A 174 8.70 -9.34 -2.09
#